data_AF-A0A1I6JRU4-F1
#
_entry.id   AF-A0A1I6JRU4-F1
#
_cell.length_a   1.000
_cell.length_b   1.000
_cell.length_c   1.000
_cell.angle_alpha   90.00
_cell.angle_beta   90.00
_cell.angle_gamma   90.00
#
_symmetry.space_group_name_H-M   'P 1'
#
loop_
_entity.id
_entity.type
_entity.pdbx_description
1 polymer ?
#
loop_
_entity_poly.entity_id
_entity_poly.type
_entity_poly.pdbx_seq_one_letter_code
_entity_poly.pdbx_strand_id
1 'polypeptide(L)' 'MSEFDESNLESSGSWSEMDDTHSIAGRARIRAQLEADIQAFLSQGGQIEELDTNLRQDAPRKVDIGFNNRSL' A
#
# COMPACT_ATOMS: atom_id res chain seq x y z
N MET A 1 -9.24 36.84 18.54
CA MET A 1 -8.33 35.71 18.71
C MET A 1 -9.12 34.49 18.30
N SER A 2 -8.76 33.83 17.19
CA SER A 2 -9.43 32.60 16.77
C SER A 2 -8.89 31.48 17.64
N GLU A 3 -9.72 30.94 18.52
CA GLU A 3 -9.42 29.68 19.20
C GLU A 3 -9.15 28.64 18.11
N PHE A 4 -7.94 28.09 18.14
CA PHE A 4 -7.56 26.99 17.28
C PHE A 4 -8.32 25.77 17.81
N ASP A 5 -9.31 25.31 17.05
CA ASP A 5 -10.15 24.17 17.39
C ASP A 5 -9.31 22.88 17.33
N GLU A 6 -8.69 22.55 18.46
CA GLU A 6 -7.85 21.35 18.65
C GLU A 6 -8.63 20.04 18.49
N SER A 7 -9.96 20.07 18.39
CA SER A 7 -10.80 18.89 18.19
C SER A 7 -10.67 18.27 16.78
N ASN A 8 -10.14 19.02 15.80
CA ASN A 8 -9.89 18.51 14.45
C ASN A 8 -8.52 17.82 14.30
N LEU A 9 -7.75 17.68 15.39
CA LEU A 9 -6.43 17.03 15.39
C LEU A 9 -6.41 15.63 16.02
N GLU A 10 -7.54 15.09 16.49
CA GLU A 10 -7.55 13.86 17.29
C GLU A 10 -7.88 12.56 16.51
N SER A 11 -7.81 12.58 15.18
CA SER A 11 -7.95 11.35 14.37
C SER A 11 -7.06 11.33 13.12
N SER A 12 -5.88 11.95 13.21
CA SER A 12 -4.79 11.69 12.27
C SER A 12 -3.72 10.88 12.98
N GLY A 13 -3.87 9.55 12.99
CA GLY A 13 -2.87 8.73 13.66
C GLY A 13 -3.06 7.24 13.55
N SER A 14 -3.24 6.74 12.33
CA SER A 14 -3.08 5.33 11.90
C SER A 14 -1.66 4.78 12.15
N TRP A 15 -1.08 5.07 13.32
CA TRP A 15 0.24 4.66 13.76
C TRP A 15 0.18 3.65 14.93
N SER A 16 -0.93 3.58 15.67
CA SER A 16 -1.07 2.58 16.75
C SER A 16 -1.32 1.16 16.20
N GLU A 17 -2.00 1.03 15.06
CA GLU A 17 -2.21 -0.27 14.38
C GLU A 17 -0.94 -0.77 13.65
N MET A 18 0.00 0.12 13.33
CA MET A 18 1.31 -0.27 12.78
C MET A 18 2.23 -0.90 13.84
N ASP A 19 2.08 -0.54 15.11
CA ASP A 19 2.93 -1.06 16.21
C ASP A 19 2.85 -2.59 16.34
N ASP A 20 1.67 -3.16 16.10
CA ASP A 20 1.45 -4.60 16.17
C ASP A 20 2.20 -5.36 15.05
N THR A 21 2.56 -4.71 13.94
CA THR A 21 3.25 -5.32 12.79
C THR A 21 4.73 -5.61 13.07
N HIS A 22 5.32 -4.97 14.08
CA HIS A 22 6.72 -5.18 14.43
C HIS A 22 6.94 -6.44 15.28
N SER A 23 5.90 -6.94 15.95
CA SER A 23 5.91 -8.19 16.70
C SER A 23 5.67 -9.41 15.82
N ILE A 24 6.27 -10.56 16.17
CA ILE A 24 6.00 -11.85 15.52
C ILE A 24 4.52 -12.20 15.63
N ALA A 25 3.90 -11.91 16.77
CA ALA A 25 2.49 -12.20 17.01
C ALA A 25 1.56 -11.39 16.10
N GLY A 26 1.80 -10.08 15.95
CA GLY A 26 0.96 -9.27 15.07
C GLY A 26 1.18 -9.58 13.58
N ARG A 27 2.41 -9.88 13.14
CA ARG A 27 2.62 -10.43 11.79
C ARG A 27 1.87 -11.75 11.54
N ALA A 28 1.76 -12.61 12.56
CA ALA A 28 1.00 -13.85 12.45
C ALA A 28 -0.50 -13.60 12.31
N ARG A 29 -1.06 -12.63 13.06
CA ARG A 29 -2.47 -12.23 12.92
C ARG A 29 -2.77 -11.68 11.52
N ILE A 30 -1.93 -10.79 11.02
CA ILE A 30 -2.08 -10.22 9.66
C ILE A 30 -2.03 -11.32 8.61
N ARG A 31 -1.11 -12.29 8.75
CA ARG A 31 -1.04 -13.45 7.83
C ARG A 31 -2.32 -14.28 7.86
N ALA A 32 -2.85 -14.58 9.05
CA ALA A 32 -4.08 -15.37 9.18
C ALA A 32 -5.29 -14.64 8.57
N GLN A 33 -5.39 -13.32 8.78
CA GLN A 33 -6.44 -12.50 8.17
C GLN A 33 -6.34 -12.51 6.64
N LEU A 34 -5.14 -12.23 6.11
CA LEU A 34 -4.89 -12.24 4.67
C LEU A 34 -5.22 -13.60 4.04
N GLU A 35 -4.88 -14.70 4.71
CA GLU A 35 -5.21 -16.05 4.26
C GLU A 35 -6.73 -16.26 4.19
N ALA A 36 -7.47 -15.86 5.21
CA ALA A 36 -8.93 -15.93 5.21
C ALA A 36 -9.55 -15.10 4.07
N ASP A 37 -9.04 -13.90 3.84
CA ASP A 37 -9.53 -13.00 2.78
C ASP A 37 -9.25 -13.56 1.38
N ILE A 38 -8.07 -14.16 1.16
CA ILE A 38 -7.74 -14.84 -0.09
C ILE A 38 -8.70 -16.00 -0.33
N GLN A 39 -8.96 -16.84 0.68
CA GLN A 39 -9.90 -17.96 0.54
C GLN A 39 -11.33 -17.48 0.24
N ALA A 40 -11.78 -16.43 0.93
CA ALA A 40 -13.09 -15.84 0.67
C ALA A 40 -13.20 -15.32 -0.77
N PHE A 41 -12.19 -14.59 -1.25
CA PHE A 41 -12.14 -14.06 -2.62
C PHE A 41 -12.21 -15.19 -3.66
N LEU A 42 -11.40 -16.23 -3.51
CA LEU A 42 -11.40 -17.39 -4.41
C LEU A 42 -12.73 -18.16 -4.36
N SER A 43 -13.31 -18.33 -3.17
CA SER A 43 -14.59 -19.05 -3.00
C SER A 43 -15.77 -18.36 -3.67
N GLN A 44 -15.72 -17.03 -3.79
CA GLN A 44 -16.76 -16.21 -4.44
C GLN A 44 -16.58 -16.16 -5.97
N GLY A 45 -15.62 -16.91 -6.53
CA GLY A 45 -15.33 -16.95 -7.96
C GLY A 45 -14.30 -15.90 -8.42
N GLY A 46 -13.64 -15.21 -7.48
CA GLY A 46 -12.50 -14.35 -7.77
C GLY A 46 -11.33 -15.16 -8.34
N GLN A 47 -10.55 -14.56 -9.24
CA GLN A 47 -9.38 -15.18 -9.85
C GLN A 47 -8.15 -14.30 -9.61
N ILE A 48 -7.02 -14.96 -9.32
CA ILE A 48 -5.73 -14.30 -9.20
C ILE A 48 -5.01 -14.48 -10.54
N GLU A 49 -4.69 -13.37 -11.19
CA GLU A 49 -3.97 -13.35 -12.46
C GLU A 49 -2.48 -13.09 -12.21
N GLU A 50 -1.62 -13.88 -12.86
CA GLU A 50 -0.19 -13.62 -12.92
C GLU A 50 0.10 -12.66 -14.07
N LEU A 51 0.77 -11.55 -13.77
CA LEU A 51 1.14 -10.54 -14.76
C LEU A 51 2.64 -10.64 -15.08
N ASP A 52 3.00 -10.44 -16.35
CA ASP A 52 4.41 -10.37 -16.75
C ASP A 52 5.11 -9.21 -16.01
N THR A 53 6.32 -9.46 -15.53
CA THR A 53 7.11 -8.44 -14.80
C THR A 53 7.42 -7.18 -15.62
N ASN A 54 7.36 -7.27 -16.95
CA ASN A 54 7.52 -6.16 -17.89
C ASN A 54 6.19 -5.56 -18.35
N LEU A 55 5.05 -6.08 -17.88
CA LEU A 55 3.74 -5.53 -18.20
C LEU A 55 3.66 -4.11 -17.66
N ARG A 56 3.72 -3.14 -18.56
CA ARG A 56 3.52 -1.73 -18.28
C ARG A 56 2.26 -1.27 -18.99
N GLN A 57 1.38 -0.60 -18.26
CA GLN A 57 0.21 0.04 -18.85
C GLN A 57 0.58 1.27 -19.70
N ASP A 58 1.71 1.92 -19.38
CA ASP A 58 2.21 3.10 -20.09
C ASP A 58 3.27 2.70 -21.12
N ALA A 59 3.22 3.31 -22.31
CA ALA A 59 4.26 3.14 -23.31
C ALA A 59 5.60 3.63 -22.74
N PRO A 60 6.75 3.06 -23.15
CA PRO A 60 8.04 3.57 -22.71
C PRO A 60 8.16 5.05 -23.09
N ARG A 61 8.07 5.93 -22.08
CA ARG A 61 8.28 7.37 -22.26
C ARG A 61 9.73 7.59 -22.62
N LYS A 62 9.97 8.42 -23.65
CA LYS A 62 11.31 8.97 -23.88
C LYS A 62 11.75 9.65 -22.58
N VAL A 63 12.93 9.30 -22.10
CA VAL A 63 13.54 10.03 -20.99
C VAL A 63 13.73 11.48 -21.43
N ASP A 64 13.24 12.43 -20.65
CA ASP A 64 13.48 13.84 -20.92
C ASP A 64 14.98 14.13 -20.85
N ILE A 65 15.44 14.98 -21.77
CA ILE A 65 16.81 15.50 -21.74
C ILE A 65 16.97 16.25 -20.41
N GLY A 66 17.86 15.77 -19.54
CA GLY A 66 18.03 16.28 -18.17
C GLY A 66 17.57 15.35 -17.05
N PHE A 67 16.93 14.21 -17.33
CA PHE A 67 16.67 13.19 -16.31
C PHE A 67 18.00 12.66 -15.74
N ASN A 68 18.21 12.80 -14.42
CA ASN A 68 19.49 12.53 -13.75
C ASN A 68 20.69 13.32 -14.31
N ASN A 69 20.50 14.57 -14.74
CA ASN A 69 21.57 15.48 -15.17
C ASN A 69 22.48 14.93 -16.29
N ARG A 70 21.96 14.00 -17.12
CA ARG A 70 22.72 13.43 -18.23
C ARG A 70 22.60 14.34 -19.45
N SER A 71 23.63 15.13 -19.72
CA SER A 71 23.80 15.76 -21.04
C SER A 71 24.21 14.69 -22.06
N LEU A 72 23.64 14.79 -23.28
CA LEU A 72 23.98 13.95 -24.44
C LEU A 72 25.38 14.27 -24.98
#